data_AF-A0A4R2IRE5-F1
#
_entry.id   AF-A0A4R2IRE5-F1
#
_cell.length_a   1.000
_cell.length_b   1.000
_cell.length_c   1.000
_cell.angle_alpha   90.00
_cell.angle_beta   90.00
_cell.angle_gamma   90.00
#
_symmetry.space_group_name_H-M   'P 1'
#
loop_
_entity.id
_entity.type
_entity.pdbx_description
1 polymer ?
#
loop_
_entity_poly.entity_id
_entity_poly.type
_entity_poly.pdbx_seq_one_letter_code
_entity_poly.pdbx_strand_id
1 'polypeptide(L)'
;MCGADDQAADLIAQARAIESMYVEFRRRARSGVKQLMLAFQQTYERAEQFRIYEHSVIPGLFQTADYVRAMLSFWARFLSTDSDVDEAVAARLQRQSILYERRRRFAVVLEENALRTWFGNAETMAGQLDRLLTVMTLPNVALGIVPTMIEREAISTTGFWIFDDKLVTLETPSASIEVTQPQEIALYGNMFNMLRRSALYGPEARAFVIRVQGELNRSN
;
A
#
# COMPACT_ATOMS: atom_id res chain seq x y z
N MET A 1 21.26 11.12 45.61
CA MET A 1 21.72 10.28 44.48
C MET A 1 20.48 9.77 43.76
N CYS A 2 20.08 10.40 42.67
CA CYS A 2 18.99 9.88 41.83
C CYS A 2 19.62 8.93 40.81
N GLY A 3 19.32 7.64 40.90
CA GLY A 3 19.80 6.59 39.99
C GLY A 3 19.08 6.60 38.64
N ALA A 4 19.17 7.72 37.91
CA ALA A 4 18.53 7.91 36.60
C ALA A 4 19.53 8.02 35.43
N ASP A 5 20.84 8.09 35.70
CA ASP A 5 21.87 8.19 34.65
C ASP A 5 21.93 6.92 33.78
N ASP A 6 21.58 5.76 34.36
CA ASP A 6 21.60 4.46 33.69
C ASP A 6 20.42 4.28 32.72
N GLN A 7 19.36 5.11 32.84
CA GLN A 7 18.18 5.08 31.97
C GLN A 7 18.33 5.97 30.74
N ALA A 8 19.22 6.97 30.78
CA ALA A 8 19.41 7.89 29.67
C ALA A 8 19.93 7.18 28.41
N ALA A 9 20.86 6.23 28.57
CA ALA A 9 21.40 5.45 27.46
C ALA A 9 20.33 4.53 26.83
N ASP A 10 19.49 3.90 27.66
CA ASP A 10 18.40 3.04 27.21
C ASP A 10 17.28 3.85 26.53
N LEU A 11 16.89 5.00 27.08
CA LEU A 11 15.94 5.92 26.46
C LEU A 11 16.45 6.50 25.13
N ILE A 12 17.74 6.81 25.03
CA ILE A 12 18.37 7.22 23.75
C ILE A 12 18.37 6.07 22.75
N ALA A 13 18.63 4.84 23.18
CA ALA A 13 18.58 3.66 22.31
C ALA A 13 17.14 3.39 21.83
N GLN A 14 16.15 3.47 22.70
CA GLN A 14 14.73 3.36 22.36
C GLN A 14 14.28 4.49 21.43
N ALA A 15 14.68 5.74 21.70
CA ALA A 15 14.39 6.88 20.84
C ALA A 15 15.01 6.71 19.44
N ARG A 16 16.26 6.25 19.36
CA ARG A 16 16.92 5.94 18.08
C ARG A 16 16.26 4.77 17.35
N ALA A 17 15.78 3.75 18.05
CA ALA A 17 15.02 2.65 17.48
C ALA A 17 13.69 3.16 16.88
N ILE A 18 12.95 4.00 17.61
CA ILE A 18 11.71 4.62 17.13
C ILE A 18 11.98 5.55 15.93
N GLU A 19 13.02 6.40 16.00
CA GLU A 19 13.41 7.25 14.87
C GLU A 19 13.84 6.44 13.63
N SER A 20 14.44 5.25 13.83
CA SER A 20 14.82 4.38 12.72
C SER A 20 13.63 3.71 12.03
N MET A 21 12.55 3.48 12.78
CA MET A 21 11.29 2.93 12.27
C MET A 21 10.42 4.01 11.61
N TYR A 22 10.52 5.26 12.06
CA TYR A 22 9.68 6.36 11.61
C TYR A 22 10.34 7.19 10.50
N VAL A 23 9.96 6.90 9.26
CA VAL A 23 10.37 7.68 8.09
C VAL A 23 9.48 8.90 7.95
N GLU A 24 9.83 9.97 8.65
CA GLU A 24 9.09 11.23 8.55
C GLU A 24 9.20 11.80 7.13
N PHE A 25 8.05 11.92 6.44
CA PHE A 25 8.03 12.37 5.05
C PHE A 25 8.54 13.81 4.92
N ARG A 26 8.26 14.68 5.89
CA ARG A 26 8.79 16.06 5.91
C ARG A 26 10.31 16.09 6.04
N ARG A 27 10.92 15.20 6.84
CA ARG A 27 12.37 15.13 7.06
C ARG A 27 13.08 14.58 5.81
N ARG A 28 12.56 13.53 5.16
CA ARG A 28 13.12 12.99 3.90
C ARG A 28 12.79 13.84 2.66
N ALA A 29 11.68 14.58 2.64
CA ALA A 29 11.38 15.53 1.56
C ALA A 29 12.33 16.73 1.55
N ARG A 30 12.85 17.15 2.71
CA ARG A 30 13.92 18.18 2.82
C ARG A 30 15.23 17.74 2.15
N SER A 31 15.52 16.44 2.10
CA SER A 31 16.64 15.88 1.32
C SER A 31 16.30 15.63 -0.15
N GLY A 32 15.09 15.98 -0.59
CA GLY A 32 14.60 15.87 -1.96
C GLY A 32 13.64 14.70 -2.18
N VAL A 33 12.47 14.97 -2.75
CA VAL A 33 11.41 14.00 -3.12
C VAL A 33 11.98 12.83 -3.94
N LYS A 34 12.96 13.09 -4.81
CA LYS A 34 13.67 12.09 -5.61
C LYS A 34 14.38 11.03 -4.76
N GLN A 35 15.02 11.42 -3.66
CA GLN A 35 15.77 10.47 -2.81
C GLN A 35 14.81 9.55 -2.03
N LEU A 36 13.64 10.07 -1.65
CA LEU A 36 12.54 9.27 -1.08
C LEU A 36 12.02 8.26 -2.12
N MET A 37 11.77 8.69 -3.36
CA MET A 37 11.30 7.80 -4.44
C MET A 37 12.31 6.68 -4.75
N LEU A 38 13.61 6.98 -4.71
CA LEU A 38 14.69 6.01 -4.94
C LEU A 38 14.80 4.97 -3.82
N ALA A 39 14.65 5.39 -2.55
CA ALA A 39 14.67 4.45 -1.42
C ALA A 39 13.54 3.41 -1.53
N PHE A 40 12.32 3.86 -1.84
CA PHE A 40 11.21 2.94 -2.12
C PHE A 40 11.48 2.09 -3.37
N GLN A 41 12.10 2.64 -4.41
CA GLN A 41 12.42 1.88 -5.62
C GLN A 41 13.38 0.71 -5.34
N GLN A 42 14.41 0.90 -4.53
CA GLN A 42 15.36 -0.17 -4.20
C GLN A 42 14.70 -1.35 -3.46
N THR A 43 13.79 -1.06 -2.52
CA THR A 43 13.01 -2.10 -1.84
C THR A 43 12.22 -2.92 -2.84
N TYR A 44 11.54 -2.24 -3.77
CA TYR A 44 10.77 -2.92 -4.80
C TYR A 44 11.68 -3.74 -5.70
N GLU A 45 12.78 -3.20 -6.23
CA GLU A 45 13.69 -3.90 -7.16
C GLU A 45 14.26 -5.22 -6.61
N ARG A 46 14.58 -5.24 -5.30
CA ARG A 46 15.16 -6.41 -4.63
C ARG A 46 14.14 -7.46 -4.24
N ALA A 47 12.90 -7.06 -3.94
CA ALA A 47 11.86 -7.95 -3.47
C ALA A 47 11.32 -8.88 -4.57
N GLU A 48 11.12 -10.15 -4.20
CA GLU A 48 10.53 -11.17 -5.06
C GLU A 48 9.13 -11.58 -4.58
N GLN A 49 8.84 -11.48 -3.30
CA GLN A 49 7.56 -11.78 -2.72
C GLN A 49 6.94 -10.53 -2.07
N PHE A 50 5.73 -10.22 -2.51
CA PHE A 50 4.95 -9.10 -2.03
C PHE A 50 3.66 -9.64 -1.41
N ARG A 51 3.43 -9.35 -0.13
CA ARG A 51 2.11 -9.51 0.51
C ARG A 51 1.56 -8.14 0.83
N ILE A 52 0.42 -7.80 0.25
CA ILE A 52 -0.13 -6.45 0.27
C ILE A 52 -1.53 -6.51 0.83
N TYR A 53 -1.78 -5.79 1.91
CA TYR A 53 -3.11 -5.54 2.42
C TYR A 53 -3.43 -4.05 2.32
N GLU A 54 -4.53 -3.71 1.65
CA GLU A 54 -5.03 -2.34 1.61
C GLU A 54 -6.52 -2.27 1.95
N HIS A 55 -6.85 -1.35 2.84
CA HIS A 55 -8.21 -1.20 3.38
C HIS A 55 -8.99 -0.03 2.76
N SER A 56 -8.29 0.94 2.16
CA SER A 56 -8.91 2.20 1.74
C SER A 56 -8.50 2.67 0.36
N VAL A 57 -7.40 2.21 -0.22
CA VAL A 57 -6.95 2.67 -1.54
C VAL A 57 -6.38 1.51 -2.34
N ILE A 58 -6.57 1.50 -3.66
CA ILE A 58 -5.97 0.48 -4.53
C ILE A 58 -4.44 0.64 -4.49
N PRO A 59 -3.65 -0.44 -4.28
CA PRO A 59 -2.20 -0.38 -4.20
C PRO A 59 -1.58 0.29 -5.44
N GLY A 60 -0.57 1.15 -5.24
CA GLY A 60 0.07 1.93 -6.31
C GLY A 60 0.59 1.14 -7.50
N LEU A 61 0.92 -0.15 -7.31
CA LEU A 61 1.31 -1.05 -8.39
C LEU A 61 0.18 -1.35 -9.38
N PHE A 62 -1.08 -1.29 -8.92
CA PHE A 62 -2.26 -1.64 -9.69
C PHE A 62 -3.02 -0.41 -10.20
N GLN A 63 -2.52 0.79 -9.96
CA GLN A 63 -3.21 2.04 -10.30
C GLN A 63 -3.04 2.41 -11.79
N THR A 64 -4.02 3.10 -12.39
CA THR A 64 -3.89 3.74 -13.70
C THR A 64 -3.27 5.13 -13.58
N ALA A 65 -2.75 5.68 -14.67
CA ALA A 65 -2.17 7.03 -14.68
C ALA A 65 -3.18 8.10 -14.18
N ASP A 66 -4.44 8.02 -14.62
CA ASP A 66 -5.48 8.96 -14.23
C ASP A 66 -5.86 8.85 -12.76
N TYR A 67 -5.97 7.62 -12.24
CA TYR A 67 -6.22 7.39 -10.81
C TYR A 67 -5.06 7.92 -9.96
N VAL A 68 -3.82 7.64 -10.36
CA VAL A 68 -2.61 8.17 -9.71
C VAL A 68 -2.63 9.70 -9.68
N ARG A 69 -2.87 10.33 -10.84
CA ARG A 69 -2.90 11.79 -10.99
C ARG A 69 -3.97 12.40 -10.08
N ALA A 70 -5.17 11.86 -10.08
CA ALA A 70 -6.27 12.33 -9.23
C ALA A 70 -5.95 12.19 -7.74
N MET A 71 -5.42 11.04 -7.33
CA MET A 71 -5.02 10.79 -5.94
C MET A 71 -3.88 11.69 -5.48
N LEU A 72 -2.82 11.84 -6.28
CA LEU A 72 -1.71 12.74 -5.95
C LEU A 72 -2.16 14.20 -5.88
N SER A 73 -3.05 14.61 -6.79
CA SER A 73 -3.62 15.96 -6.76
C SER A 73 -4.47 16.19 -5.50
N PHE A 74 -5.22 15.19 -5.04
CA PHE A 74 -5.96 15.23 -3.78
C PHE A 74 -5.01 15.45 -2.59
N TRP A 75 -3.93 14.65 -2.50
CA TRP A 75 -2.98 14.77 -1.40
C TRP A 75 -2.15 16.05 -1.44
N ALA A 76 -1.74 16.52 -2.62
CA ALA A 76 -1.01 17.77 -2.77
C ALA A 76 -1.83 18.97 -2.25
N ARG A 77 -3.15 18.99 -2.51
CA ARG A 77 -4.06 19.99 -1.94
C ARG A 77 -4.16 19.87 -0.42
N PHE A 78 -4.35 18.65 0.09
CA PHE A 78 -4.47 18.41 1.53
C PHE A 78 -3.22 18.84 2.30
N LEU A 79 -2.03 18.53 1.77
CA LEU A 79 -0.75 18.82 2.41
C LEU A 79 -0.22 20.23 2.10
N SER A 80 -0.89 21.00 1.24
CA SER A 80 -0.44 22.32 0.77
C SER A 80 0.99 22.28 0.20
N THR A 81 1.28 21.28 -0.63
CA THR A 81 2.60 21.07 -1.23
C THR A 81 2.60 21.32 -2.73
N ASP A 82 3.61 22.02 -3.22
CA ASP A 82 3.93 22.09 -4.65
C ASP A 82 4.59 20.77 -5.05
N SER A 83 3.79 19.82 -5.55
CA SER A 83 4.29 18.57 -6.12
C SER A 83 4.17 18.61 -7.63
N ASP A 84 5.24 18.26 -8.33
CA ASP A 84 5.15 17.90 -9.74
C ASP A 84 4.39 16.56 -9.83
N VAL A 85 3.08 16.66 -10.08
CA VAL A 85 2.20 15.50 -10.18
C VAL A 85 2.59 14.63 -11.38
N ASP A 86 3.08 15.23 -12.47
CA ASP A 86 3.47 14.51 -13.67
C ASP A 86 4.71 13.65 -13.45
N GLU A 87 5.75 14.22 -12.81
CA GLU A 87 6.95 13.47 -12.44
C GLU A 87 6.60 12.31 -11.48
N ALA A 88 5.76 12.57 -10.48
CA ALA A 88 5.33 11.56 -9.52
C ALA A 88 4.47 10.45 -10.16
N VAL A 89 3.61 10.79 -11.13
CA VAL A 89 2.87 9.81 -11.95
C VAL A 89 3.86 8.95 -12.72
N ALA A 90 4.81 9.55 -13.44
CA ALA A 90 5.79 8.83 -14.24
C ALA A 90 6.63 7.87 -13.39
N ALA A 91 7.14 8.31 -12.25
CA ALA A 91 7.89 7.48 -11.31
C ALA A 91 7.05 6.31 -10.76
N ARG A 92 5.76 6.54 -10.48
CA ARG A 92 4.86 5.48 -10.03
C ARG A 92 4.60 4.46 -11.14
N LEU A 93 4.34 4.89 -12.37
CA LEU A 93 4.13 4.01 -13.53
C LEU A 93 5.38 3.20 -13.88
N GLN A 94 6.57 3.81 -13.82
CA GLN A 94 7.84 3.10 -14.04
C GLN A 94 7.99 1.93 -13.05
N ARG A 95 7.63 2.15 -11.77
CA ARG A 95 7.67 1.11 -10.74
C ARG A 95 6.71 -0.05 -11.02
N GLN A 96 5.61 0.16 -11.77
CA GLN A 96 4.66 -0.90 -12.09
C GLN A 96 5.21 -1.96 -13.05
N SER A 97 6.32 -1.68 -13.76
CA SER A 97 6.97 -2.64 -14.65
C SER A 97 7.29 -3.97 -13.97
N ILE A 98 7.53 -3.95 -12.65
CA ILE A 98 7.84 -5.14 -11.86
C ILE A 98 6.70 -6.18 -11.85
N LEU A 99 5.45 -5.77 -12.10
CA LEU A 99 4.31 -6.68 -12.14
C LEU A 99 4.45 -7.75 -13.21
N TYR A 100 5.20 -7.44 -14.28
CA TYR A 100 5.39 -8.32 -15.42
C TYR A 100 6.64 -9.20 -15.31
N GLU A 101 7.42 -9.07 -14.22
CA GLU A 101 8.58 -9.92 -13.98
C GLU A 101 8.16 -11.28 -13.40
N ARG A 102 8.44 -12.38 -14.13
CA ARG A 102 8.02 -13.74 -13.76
C ARG A 102 8.54 -14.24 -12.40
N ARG A 103 9.70 -13.71 -11.96
CA ARG A 103 10.32 -14.08 -10.67
C ARG A 103 9.54 -13.55 -9.47
N ARG A 104 8.73 -12.50 -9.67
CA ARG A 104 8.04 -11.80 -8.58
C ARG A 104 6.64 -12.33 -8.40
N ARG A 105 6.19 -12.46 -7.15
CA ARG A 105 4.87 -12.95 -6.75
C ARG A 105 4.16 -11.94 -5.87
N PHE A 106 2.89 -11.69 -6.15
CA PHE A 106 2.07 -10.73 -5.45
C PHE A 106 0.85 -11.44 -4.85
N ALA A 107 0.76 -11.49 -3.53
CA ALA A 107 -0.44 -11.88 -2.81
C ALA A 107 -1.08 -10.61 -2.25
N VAL A 108 -2.29 -10.31 -2.70
CA VAL A 108 -2.96 -9.04 -2.43
C VAL A 108 -4.31 -9.31 -1.79
N VAL A 109 -4.63 -8.57 -0.74
CA VAL A 109 -5.94 -8.57 -0.08
C VAL A 109 -6.42 -7.13 -0.03
N LEU A 110 -7.54 -6.86 -0.71
CA LEU A 110 -8.19 -5.56 -0.72
C LEU A 110 -9.49 -5.63 0.07
N GLU A 111 -9.75 -4.64 0.91
CA GLU A 111 -11.10 -4.42 1.42
C GLU A 111 -12.01 -3.91 0.31
N GLU A 112 -13.30 -4.24 0.36
CA GLU A 112 -14.31 -3.66 -0.54
C GLU A 112 -14.22 -2.13 -0.60
N ASN A 113 -13.94 -1.47 0.53
CA ASN A 113 -13.80 -0.02 0.59
C ASN A 113 -12.67 0.51 -0.32
N ALA A 114 -11.58 -0.24 -0.51
CA ALA A 114 -10.51 0.18 -1.43
C ALA A 114 -10.98 0.30 -2.88
N LEU A 115 -11.97 -0.50 -3.30
CA LEU A 115 -12.57 -0.44 -4.64
C LEU A 115 -13.55 0.73 -4.78
N ARG A 116 -14.05 1.25 -3.64
CA ARG A 116 -15.09 2.28 -3.56
C ARG A 116 -14.54 3.68 -3.27
N THR A 117 -13.30 3.78 -2.77
CA THR A 117 -12.65 5.07 -2.55
C THR A 117 -12.46 5.82 -3.86
N TRP A 118 -13.14 6.95 -3.95
CA TRP A 118 -13.30 7.70 -5.18
C TRP A 118 -12.17 8.69 -5.40
N PHE A 119 -11.40 8.50 -6.49
CA PHE A 119 -10.46 9.50 -6.99
C PHE A 119 -10.79 9.86 -8.43
N GLY A 120 -10.80 11.17 -8.73
CA GLY A 120 -11.13 11.67 -10.06
C GLY A 120 -12.64 11.66 -10.30
N ASN A 121 -13.05 11.09 -11.43
CA ASN A 121 -14.45 11.01 -11.85
C ASN A 121 -14.86 9.55 -12.13
N ALA A 122 -16.10 9.34 -12.59
CA ALA A 122 -16.64 8.01 -12.85
C ALA A 122 -15.82 7.24 -13.91
N GLU A 123 -15.32 7.95 -14.93
CA GLU A 123 -14.46 7.36 -15.97
C GLU A 123 -13.10 6.93 -15.40
N THR A 124 -12.48 7.76 -14.55
CA THR A 124 -11.24 7.43 -13.84
C THR A 124 -11.41 6.17 -13.00
N MET A 125 -12.51 6.08 -12.25
CA MET A 125 -12.83 4.91 -11.42
C MET A 125 -13.12 3.67 -12.27
N ALA A 126 -13.86 3.81 -13.37
CA ALA A 126 -14.14 2.70 -14.28
C ALA A 126 -12.86 2.13 -14.87
N GLY A 127 -11.96 2.98 -15.39
CA GLY A 127 -10.66 2.57 -15.91
C GLY A 127 -9.76 1.95 -14.86
N GLN A 128 -9.83 2.42 -13.61
CA GLN A 128 -9.11 1.82 -12.50
C GLN A 128 -9.62 0.40 -12.16
N LEU A 129 -10.94 0.18 -12.16
CA LEU A 129 -11.50 -1.15 -11.90
C LEU A 129 -11.24 -2.10 -13.08
N ASP A 130 -11.23 -1.62 -14.33
CA ASP A 130 -10.79 -2.40 -15.50
C ASP A 130 -9.32 -2.81 -15.40
N ARG A 131 -8.47 -1.92 -14.89
CA ARG A 131 -7.07 -2.24 -14.62
C ARG A 131 -6.94 -3.34 -13.56
N LEU A 132 -7.74 -3.31 -12.49
CA LEU A 132 -7.76 -4.41 -11.51
C LEU A 132 -8.16 -5.74 -12.16
N LEU A 133 -9.23 -5.75 -12.97
CA LEU A 133 -9.67 -6.94 -13.69
C LEU A 133 -8.55 -7.50 -14.60
N THR A 134 -7.79 -6.63 -15.25
CA THR A 134 -6.63 -7.02 -16.07
C THR A 134 -5.52 -7.63 -15.23
N VAL A 135 -5.16 -6.98 -14.11
CA VAL A 135 -4.11 -7.46 -13.19
C VAL A 135 -4.46 -8.82 -12.60
N MET A 136 -5.74 -9.08 -12.32
CA MET A 136 -6.22 -10.38 -11.81
C MET A 136 -5.98 -11.55 -12.78
N THR A 137 -5.67 -11.28 -14.06
CA THR A 137 -5.33 -12.33 -15.04
C THR A 137 -3.84 -12.72 -15.03
N LEU A 138 -3.00 -11.95 -14.33
CA LEU A 138 -1.56 -12.21 -14.30
C LEU A 138 -1.24 -13.45 -13.47
N PRO A 139 -0.43 -14.40 -13.99
CA PRO A 139 -0.15 -15.68 -13.32
C PRO A 139 0.69 -15.56 -12.06
N ASN A 140 1.21 -14.37 -11.77
CA ASN A 140 1.99 -14.05 -10.58
C ASN A 140 1.25 -13.15 -9.59
N VAL A 141 -0.04 -12.87 -9.82
CA VAL A 141 -0.87 -12.07 -8.91
C VAL A 141 -2.03 -12.92 -8.39
N ALA A 142 -2.10 -13.05 -7.07
CA ALA A 142 -3.26 -13.59 -6.36
C ALA A 142 -3.94 -12.44 -5.62
N LEU A 143 -5.05 -11.94 -6.18
CA LEU A 143 -5.81 -10.82 -5.62
C LEU A 143 -7.10 -11.32 -4.99
N GLY A 144 -7.25 -11.04 -3.70
CA GLY A 144 -8.45 -11.31 -2.92
C GLY A 144 -9.18 -10.04 -2.53
N ILE A 145 -10.51 -10.12 -2.42
CA ILE A 145 -11.37 -9.00 -2.01
C ILE A 145 -12.16 -9.43 -0.78
N VAL A 146 -12.12 -8.62 0.27
CA VAL A 146 -12.88 -8.87 1.51
C VAL A 146 -14.16 -8.02 1.50
N PRO A 147 -15.35 -8.63 1.39
CA PRO A 147 -16.62 -7.92 1.46
C PRO A 147 -16.86 -7.30 2.85
N THR A 148 -17.61 -6.20 2.92
CA THR A 148 -17.79 -5.45 4.18
C THR A 148 -18.62 -6.22 5.23
N MET A 149 -19.67 -6.92 4.82
CA MET A 149 -20.67 -7.52 5.71
C MET A 149 -20.47 -9.04 5.88
N ILE A 150 -19.31 -9.42 6.42
CA ILE A 150 -18.97 -10.81 6.75
C ILE A 150 -18.35 -10.90 8.16
N GLU A 151 -18.41 -12.08 8.76
CA GLU A 151 -17.64 -12.39 9.97
C GLU A 151 -16.15 -12.56 9.65
N ARG A 152 -15.28 -12.12 10.55
CA ARG A 152 -13.83 -12.04 10.31
C ARG A 152 -13.04 -12.46 11.53
N GLU A 153 -11.93 -13.17 11.28
CA GLU A 153 -10.99 -13.58 12.31
C GLU A 153 -9.97 -12.48 12.67
N ALA A 154 -9.75 -11.52 11.76
CA ALA A 154 -8.80 -10.42 11.95
C ALA A 154 -9.25 -9.14 11.24
N ILE A 155 -8.77 -8.01 11.76
CA ILE A 155 -8.86 -6.69 11.15
C ILE A 155 -7.48 -6.00 11.24
N SER A 156 -7.15 -5.17 10.25
CA SER A 156 -6.02 -4.25 10.35
C SER A 156 -6.53 -2.82 10.26
N THR A 157 -6.01 -1.95 11.12
CA THR A 157 -6.37 -0.52 11.18
C THR A 157 -5.66 0.32 10.13
N THR A 158 -4.68 -0.25 9.42
CA THR A 158 -3.92 0.41 8.37
C THR A 158 -3.51 -0.56 7.25
N GLY A 159 -3.18 -0.02 6.08
CA GLY A 159 -2.58 -0.78 4.98
C GLY A 159 -1.15 -1.16 5.31
N PHE A 160 -0.70 -2.32 4.82
CA PHE A 160 0.67 -2.77 5.03
C PHE A 160 1.17 -3.65 3.88
N TRP A 161 2.48 -3.59 3.67
CA TRP A 161 3.18 -4.33 2.63
C TRP A 161 4.31 -5.13 3.25
N ILE A 162 4.38 -6.43 2.98
CA ILE A 162 5.47 -7.30 3.40
C ILE A 162 6.32 -7.66 2.18
N PHE A 163 7.63 -7.44 2.27
CA PHE A 163 8.62 -7.74 1.23
C PHE A 163 9.55 -8.86 1.72
N ASP A 164 9.55 -10.02 1.05
CA ASP A 164 10.44 -11.18 1.28
C ASP A 164 10.57 -11.67 2.75
N ASP A 165 9.58 -11.42 3.62
CA ASP A 165 9.70 -11.66 5.08
C ASP A 165 10.86 -10.88 5.74
N LYS A 166 11.31 -9.78 5.13
CA LYS A 166 12.44 -8.96 5.60
C LYS A 166 12.05 -7.55 6.01
N LEU A 167 10.93 -7.06 5.49
CA LEU A 167 10.47 -5.70 5.73
C LEU A 167 8.95 -5.66 5.67
N VAL A 168 8.32 -5.02 6.65
CA VAL A 168 6.95 -4.52 6.52
C VAL A 168 6.99 -3.01 6.42
N THR A 169 6.25 -2.45 5.47
CA THR A 169 6.03 -1.00 5.40
C THR A 169 4.57 -0.67 5.60
N LEU A 170 4.31 0.37 6.37
CA LEU A 170 3.00 0.98 6.54
C LEU A 170 3.12 2.46 6.26
N GLU A 171 2.03 3.09 5.83
CA GLU A 171 2.01 4.53 5.61
C GLU A 171 1.00 5.19 6.54
N THR A 172 1.41 6.34 7.05
CA THR A 172 0.58 7.31 7.76
C THR A 172 0.63 8.62 6.98
N PRO A 173 -0.29 9.58 7.21
CA PRO A 173 -0.22 10.87 6.52
C PRO A 173 1.11 11.61 6.73
N SER A 174 1.79 11.40 7.87
CA SER A 174 3.04 12.10 8.23
C SER A 174 4.31 11.33 7.91
N ALA A 175 4.25 10.00 7.83
CA ALA A 175 5.43 9.15 7.73
C ALA A 175 5.15 7.76 7.19
N SER A 176 6.19 7.08 6.71
CA SER A 176 6.18 5.64 6.56
C SER A 176 6.78 4.98 7.80
N ILE A 177 6.23 3.84 8.19
CA ILE A 177 6.77 3.00 9.27
C ILE A 177 7.40 1.77 8.63
N GLU A 178 8.70 1.58 8.86
CA GLU A 178 9.46 0.41 8.41
C GLU A 178 9.69 -0.55 9.59
N VAL A 179 9.17 -1.77 9.49
CA VAL A 179 9.31 -2.82 10.50
C VAL A 179 10.25 -3.89 9.98
N THR A 180 11.38 -4.06 10.66
CA THR A 180 12.45 -5.00 10.28
C THR A 180 12.70 -6.09 11.34
N GLN A 181 12.05 -6.00 12.51
CA GLN A 181 12.20 -6.99 13.57
C GLN A 181 11.51 -8.31 13.18
N PRO A 182 12.21 -9.46 13.17
CA PRO A 182 11.65 -10.73 12.69
C PRO A 182 10.35 -11.17 13.36
N GLN A 183 10.23 -10.94 14.68
CA GLN A 183 9.03 -11.28 15.46
C GLN A 183 7.80 -10.44 15.04
N GLU A 184 8.01 -9.16 14.72
CA GLU A 184 6.94 -8.28 14.26
C GLU A 184 6.56 -8.59 12.81
N ILE A 185 7.55 -8.88 11.94
CA ILE A 185 7.28 -9.33 10.57
C ILE A 185 6.44 -10.62 10.59
N ALA A 186 6.76 -11.57 11.48
CA ALA A 186 5.98 -12.79 11.65
C ALA A 186 4.54 -12.51 12.12
N LEU A 187 4.35 -11.52 13.01
CA LEU A 187 3.02 -11.06 13.41
C LEU A 187 2.21 -10.54 12.22
N TYR A 188 2.80 -9.67 11.38
CA TYR A 188 2.15 -9.19 10.15
C TYR A 188 1.88 -10.33 9.17
N GLY A 189 2.79 -11.30 9.05
CA GLY A 189 2.59 -12.50 8.24
C GLY A 189 1.38 -13.32 8.70
N ASN A 190 1.24 -13.51 10.01
CA ASN A 190 0.08 -14.19 10.60
C ASN A 190 -1.22 -13.41 10.38
N MET A 191 -1.20 -12.09 10.59
CA MET A 191 -2.34 -11.22 10.33
C MET A 191 -2.78 -11.28 8.86
N PHE A 192 -1.83 -11.19 7.92
CA PHE A 192 -2.11 -11.35 6.48
C PHE A 192 -2.77 -12.70 6.17
N ASN A 193 -2.28 -13.77 6.80
CA ASN A 193 -2.84 -15.12 6.65
C ASN A 193 -4.28 -15.24 7.18
N MET A 194 -4.66 -14.47 8.20
CA MET A 194 -6.04 -14.42 8.68
C MET A 194 -6.91 -13.58 7.74
N LEU A 195 -6.46 -12.39 7.35
CA LEU A 195 -7.19 -11.49 6.45
C LEU A 195 -7.53 -12.16 5.11
N ARG A 196 -6.58 -12.92 4.53
CA ARG A 196 -6.81 -13.64 3.27
C ARG A 196 -7.86 -14.75 3.36
N ARG A 197 -8.17 -15.30 4.55
CA ARG A 197 -9.19 -16.35 4.68
C ARG A 197 -10.61 -15.82 4.48
N SER A 198 -10.81 -14.55 4.80
CA SER A 198 -12.09 -13.85 4.62
C SER A 198 -12.27 -13.29 3.20
N ALA A 199 -11.27 -13.41 2.33
CA ALA A 199 -11.30 -12.84 0.99
C ALA A 199 -11.92 -13.79 -0.05
N LEU A 200 -12.71 -13.22 -0.95
CA LEU A 200 -13.10 -13.84 -2.22
C LEU A 200 -11.90 -13.84 -3.16
N TYR A 201 -11.75 -14.89 -3.98
CA TYR A 201 -10.69 -15.01 -4.99
C TYR A 201 -11.29 -15.40 -6.34
N GLY A 202 -10.47 -15.41 -7.40
CA GLY A 202 -10.83 -16.00 -8.68
C GLY A 202 -12.10 -15.42 -9.31
N PRO A 203 -13.01 -16.25 -9.84
CA PRO A 203 -14.27 -15.80 -10.45
C PRO A 203 -15.14 -14.96 -9.52
N GLU A 204 -15.22 -15.29 -8.23
CA GLU A 204 -16.04 -14.60 -7.23
C GLU A 204 -15.51 -13.18 -6.98
N ALA A 205 -14.20 -13.03 -6.80
CA ALA A 205 -13.56 -11.72 -6.70
C ALA A 205 -13.77 -10.91 -7.99
N ARG A 206 -13.64 -11.54 -9.15
CA ARG A 206 -13.83 -10.87 -10.44
C ARG A 206 -15.26 -10.37 -10.60
N ALA A 207 -16.25 -11.19 -10.26
CA ALA A 207 -17.66 -10.80 -10.27
C ALA A 207 -17.94 -9.66 -9.29
N PHE A 208 -17.27 -9.66 -8.14
CA PHE A 208 -17.36 -8.57 -7.16
C PHE A 208 -16.88 -7.23 -7.74
N VAL A 209 -15.73 -7.20 -8.42
CA VAL A 209 -15.21 -5.98 -9.07
C VAL A 209 -16.18 -5.47 -10.14
N ILE A 210 -16.70 -6.35 -11.01
CA ILE A 210 -17.69 -5.97 -12.04
C ILE A 210 -18.93 -5.35 -11.40
N ARG A 211 -19.41 -5.95 -10.29
CA ARG A 211 -20.58 -5.44 -9.57
C ARG A 211 -20.33 -4.02 -9.06
N VAL A 212 -19.20 -3.77 -8.42
CA VAL A 212 -18.82 -2.43 -7.95
C VAL A 212 -18.70 -1.44 -9.12
N GLN A 213 -18.10 -1.87 -10.24
CA GLN A 213 -18.01 -1.05 -11.45
C GLN A 213 -19.39 -0.67 -12.01
N GLY A 214 -20.35 -1.60 -12.00
CA GLY A 214 -21.73 -1.36 -12.42
C GLY A 214 -22.54 -0.43 -11.49
N GLU A 215 -22.01 -0.08 -10.32
CA GLU A 215 -22.59 0.95 -9.45
C GLU A 215 -22.18 2.36 -9.88
N LEU A 216 -21.01 2.54 -10.52
CA LEU A 216 -20.55 3.84 -11.03
C LEU A 216 -21.52 4.44 -12.06
N ASN A 217 -22.11 3.59 -12.90
CA ASN A 217 -23.07 3.98 -13.92
C ASN A 217 -24.42 4.45 -13.34
N ARG A 218 -24.69 4.20 -12.07
CA ARG A 218 -25.92 4.60 -11.37
C ARG A 218 -25.76 5.89 -10.55
N SER A 219 -24.57 6.46 -10.52
CA SER A 219 -24.24 7.67 -9.73
C SER A 219 -24.01 8.93 -10.59
N ASN A 220 -24.20 8.83 -11.91
CA ASN A 220 -24.36 9.97 -12.84
C ASN A 220 -25.85 10.27 -13.05
#